data_AF-A0A4R5D2I9-F1
#
_entry.id   AF-A0A4R5D2I9-F1
#
_cell.length_a   1.000
_cell.length_b   1.000
_cell.length_c   1.000
_cell.angle_alpha   90.00
_cell.angle_beta   90.00
_cell.angle_gamma   90.00
#
_symmetry.space_group_name_H-M   'P 1'
#
loop_
_entity.id
_entity.type
_entity.pdbx_description
1 polymer ?
#
loop_
_entity_poly.entity_id
_entity_poly.type
_entity_poly.pdbx_seq_one_letter_code
_entity_poly.pdbx_strand_id
1 'polypeptide(L)'
;MEFAELVTINLTSKQNPYTAFALTPASNANSETIYEFHNRNIIKQQIQSIVDAEAPISKSLLYKKVLQAWNTSRAGSRLDKHLEGIIKEINIVQTIHHQPFYWSNNTTLDYYRNNDIEKRNMEDIAPEEVLIALQEAVTNNLSIEEAELLRYLARTFGFAKVGKQIDTMLRYVIDTAVQSGNVKRENDRIKFADK
;
A
#
# COMPACT_ATOMS: atom_id res chain seq x y z
N MET A 1 -20.24 47.36 -0.54
CA MET A 1 -21.00 46.19 -0.04
C MET A 1 -20.19 44.98 -0.44
N GLU A 2 -19.54 44.41 0.56
CA GLU A 2 -18.38 43.53 0.48
C GLU A 2 -18.84 42.13 0.06
N PHE A 3 -18.42 41.67 -1.12
CA PHE A 3 -18.61 40.29 -1.53
C PHE A 3 -17.53 39.46 -0.86
N ALA A 4 -17.92 38.61 0.10
CA ALA A 4 -17.05 37.65 0.71
C ALA A 4 -16.46 36.74 -0.38
N GLU A 5 -15.14 36.84 -0.56
CA GLU A 5 -14.35 35.96 -1.40
C GLU A 5 -14.42 34.56 -0.78
N LEU A 6 -15.19 33.66 -1.40
CA LEU A 6 -15.18 32.25 -1.03
C LEU A 6 -13.79 31.72 -1.35
N VAL A 7 -12.98 31.52 -0.31
CA VAL A 7 -11.71 30.81 -0.39
C VAL A 7 -12.02 29.39 -0.88
N THR A 8 -11.88 29.16 -2.18
CA THR A 8 -11.78 27.83 -2.76
C THR A 8 -10.50 27.21 -2.20
N ILE A 9 -10.64 26.46 -1.12
CA ILE A 9 -9.61 25.53 -0.66
C ILE A 9 -9.45 24.51 -1.78
N ASN A 10 -8.49 24.74 -2.68
CA ASN A 10 -8.04 23.75 -3.64
C ASN A 10 -7.37 22.63 -2.85
N LEU A 11 -8.18 21.73 -2.27
CA LEU A 11 -7.71 20.47 -1.71
C LEU A 11 -7.17 19.66 -2.89
N THR A 12 -5.88 19.81 -3.14
CA THR A 12 -5.18 19.00 -4.13
C THR A 12 -5.18 17.59 -3.57
N SER A 13 -5.97 16.70 -4.18
CA SER A 13 -6.12 15.34 -3.68
C SER A 13 -4.76 14.66 -3.66
N LYS A 14 -4.48 13.90 -2.60
CA LYS A 14 -3.24 13.11 -2.47
C LYS A 14 -3.35 11.76 -3.20
N GLN A 15 -4.35 11.62 -4.06
CA GLN A 15 -4.69 10.41 -4.79
C GLN A 15 -3.91 10.32 -6.11
N ASN A 16 -3.17 9.22 -6.27
CA ASN A 16 -2.52 8.86 -7.52
C ASN A 16 -3.09 7.53 -8.06
N PRO A 17 -3.13 7.30 -9.38
CA PRO A 17 -3.42 5.97 -9.89
C PRO A 17 -2.27 5.00 -9.61
N TYR A 18 -2.59 3.79 -9.15
CA TYR A 18 -1.59 2.73 -9.07
C TYR A 18 -1.19 2.26 -10.47
N THR A 19 0.11 2.29 -10.74
CA THR A 19 0.73 1.77 -11.97
C THR A 19 1.74 0.69 -11.60
N ALA A 20 1.56 -0.52 -12.13
CA ALA A 20 2.53 -1.58 -11.90
C ALA A 20 3.82 -1.32 -12.67
N PHE A 21 4.94 -1.49 -11.99
CA PHE A 21 6.24 -1.57 -12.58
C PHE A 21 6.34 -2.82 -13.48
N ALA A 22 6.62 -2.58 -14.76
CA ALA A 22 6.88 -3.63 -15.72
C ALA A 22 8.33 -4.12 -15.57
N LEU A 23 8.50 -5.25 -14.89
CA LEU A 23 9.80 -5.91 -14.78
C LEU A 23 10.27 -6.43 -16.13
N THR A 24 11.56 -6.21 -16.42
CA THR A 24 12.23 -6.91 -17.51
C THR A 24 12.58 -8.35 -17.07
N PRO A 25 12.08 -9.38 -17.76
CA PRO A 25 12.44 -10.77 -17.48
C PRO A 25 13.93 -11.04 -17.73
N ALA A 26 14.51 -11.99 -16.98
CA ALA A 26 15.84 -12.48 -17.30
C ALA A 26 15.83 -13.32 -18.58
N SER A 27 16.91 -13.29 -19.37
CA SER A 27 16.96 -14.00 -20.67
C SER A 27 16.79 -15.53 -20.55
N ASN A 28 17.17 -16.11 -19.41
CA ASN A 28 17.04 -17.53 -19.07
C ASN A 28 15.92 -17.81 -18.04
N ALA A 29 14.97 -16.88 -17.86
CA ALA A 29 13.94 -16.94 -16.82
C ALA A 29 13.03 -18.18 -16.91
N ASN A 30 13.17 -19.09 -15.94
CA ASN A 30 12.26 -20.22 -15.72
C ASN A 30 12.26 -20.65 -14.24
N SER A 31 11.43 -21.65 -13.91
CA SER A 31 11.24 -22.14 -12.55
C SER A 31 12.45 -22.81 -11.91
N GLU A 32 13.43 -23.23 -12.69
CA GLU A 32 14.67 -23.85 -12.19
C GLU A 32 15.78 -22.81 -12.05
N THR A 33 15.92 -21.93 -13.04
CA THR A 33 16.98 -20.92 -13.11
C THR A 33 16.85 -19.85 -12.03
N ILE A 34 15.65 -19.61 -11.48
CA ILE A 34 15.45 -18.70 -10.34
C ILE A 34 16.29 -19.09 -9.10
N TYR A 35 16.67 -20.37 -8.96
CA TYR A 35 17.48 -20.84 -7.83
C TYR A 35 18.99 -20.79 -8.10
N GLU A 36 19.42 -20.46 -9.32
CA GLU A 36 20.83 -20.45 -9.69
C GLU A 36 21.57 -19.27 -9.05
N PHE A 37 22.78 -19.54 -8.55
CA PHE A 37 23.56 -18.54 -7.82
C PHE A 37 23.90 -17.30 -8.68
N HIS A 38 24.17 -17.46 -9.97
CA HIS A 38 24.49 -16.35 -10.87
C HIS A 38 23.28 -15.44 -11.14
N ASN A 39 22.06 -15.99 -11.08
CA ASN A 39 20.82 -15.24 -11.27
C ASN A 39 20.40 -14.46 -10.03
N ARG A 40 21.01 -14.76 -8.89
CA ARG A 40 20.69 -14.13 -7.61
C ARG A 40 20.88 -12.62 -7.60
N ASN A 41 21.91 -12.11 -8.29
CA ASN A 41 22.14 -10.67 -8.44
C ASN A 41 21.06 -10.01 -9.31
N ILE A 42 20.55 -10.70 -10.32
CA ILE A 42 19.45 -10.23 -11.15
C ILE A 42 18.18 -10.11 -10.31
N ILE A 43 17.88 -11.13 -9.48
CA ILE A 43 16.71 -11.10 -8.57
C ILE A 43 16.82 -9.95 -7.57
N LYS A 44 18.02 -9.71 -7.00
CA LYS A 44 18.26 -8.56 -6.12
C LYS A 44 17.92 -7.24 -6.80
N GLN A 45 18.43 -7.03 -8.02
CA GLN A 45 18.16 -5.81 -8.79
C GLN A 45 16.68 -5.67 -9.13
N GLN A 46 16.03 -6.75 -9.55
CA GLN A 46 14.59 -6.74 -9.83
C GLN A 46 13.77 -6.39 -8.59
N ILE A 47 14.05 -7.00 -7.44
CA ILE A 47 13.37 -6.67 -6.18
C ILE A 47 13.56 -5.20 -5.84
N GLN A 48 14.79 -4.70 -5.91
CA GLN A 48 15.09 -3.30 -5.61
C GLN A 48 14.35 -2.35 -6.56
N SER A 49 14.35 -2.62 -7.88
CA SER A 49 13.63 -1.80 -8.86
C SER A 49 12.11 -1.77 -8.61
N ILE A 50 11.51 -2.89 -8.22
CA ILE A 50 10.07 -2.92 -7.87
C ILE A 50 9.82 -2.08 -6.62
N VAL A 51 10.64 -2.26 -5.58
CA VAL A 51 10.48 -1.53 -4.32
C VAL A 51 10.69 -0.03 -4.52
N ASP A 52 11.67 0.37 -5.32
CA ASP A 52 11.94 1.78 -5.62
C ASP A 52 10.80 2.43 -6.42
N ALA A 53 10.14 1.67 -7.30
CA ALA A 53 9.02 2.17 -8.10
C ALA A 53 7.66 2.12 -7.37
N GLU A 54 7.44 1.13 -6.50
CA GLU A 54 6.12 0.80 -5.95
C GLU A 54 6.07 0.78 -4.42
N ALA A 55 7.08 1.24 -3.71
CA ALA A 55 7.00 1.37 -2.25
C ALA A 55 5.83 2.28 -1.82
N PRO A 56 5.08 1.92 -0.76
CA PRO A 56 5.11 0.64 -0.07
C PRO A 56 4.49 -0.50 -0.90
N ILE A 57 5.15 -1.65 -0.98
CA ILE A 57 4.63 -2.84 -1.71
C ILE A 57 4.50 -4.04 -0.77
N SER A 58 3.38 -4.75 -0.84
CA SER A 58 3.16 -5.96 -0.05
C SER A 58 4.07 -7.12 -0.46
N LYS A 59 4.37 -8.01 0.48
CA LYS A 59 5.10 -9.26 0.19
C LYS A 59 4.42 -10.08 -0.92
N SER A 60 3.10 -10.23 -0.86
CA SER A 60 2.32 -10.94 -1.89
C SER A 60 2.50 -10.35 -3.29
N LEU A 61 2.39 -9.03 -3.46
CA LEU A 61 2.57 -8.39 -4.77
C LEU A 61 4.00 -8.48 -5.28
N LEU A 62 4.98 -8.20 -4.40
CA LEU A 62 6.38 -8.28 -4.77
C LEU A 62 6.72 -9.69 -5.29
N TYR A 63 6.28 -10.73 -4.57
CA TYR A 63 6.57 -12.12 -4.92
C TYR A 63 5.86 -12.50 -6.21
N LYS A 64 4.61 -12.07 -6.40
CA LYS A 64 3.85 -12.30 -7.63
C LYS A 64 4.56 -11.70 -8.85
N LYS A 65 5.10 -10.48 -8.74
CA LYS A 65 5.82 -9.81 -9.85
C LYS A 65 7.13 -10.52 -10.18
N VAL A 66 7.90 -10.92 -9.16
CA VAL A 66 9.13 -11.72 -9.36
C VAL A 66 8.78 -13.07 -10.01
N LEU A 67 7.78 -13.78 -9.50
CA LEU A 67 7.30 -15.03 -10.09
C LEU A 67 6.94 -14.91 -11.58
N GLN A 68 6.21 -13.84 -11.93
CA GLN A 68 5.86 -13.55 -13.31
C GLN A 68 7.10 -13.28 -14.17
N ALA A 69 8.07 -12.51 -13.68
CA ALA A 69 9.33 -12.25 -14.38
C ALA A 69 10.19 -13.51 -14.58
N TRP A 70 9.99 -14.54 -13.76
CA TRP A 70 10.72 -15.82 -13.79
C TRP A 70 9.89 -16.98 -14.36
N ASN A 71 8.75 -16.70 -15.01
CA ASN A 71 7.85 -17.72 -15.59
C ASN A 71 7.50 -18.85 -14.61
N THR A 72 7.38 -18.53 -13.33
CA THR A 72 7.13 -19.50 -12.26
C THR A 72 5.70 -19.34 -11.76
N SER A 73 4.92 -20.41 -11.80
CA SER A 73 3.48 -20.34 -11.49
C SER A 73 3.17 -20.46 -10.00
N ARG A 74 4.11 -20.93 -9.16
CA ARG A 74 3.88 -21.17 -7.72
C ARG A 74 5.06 -20.72 -6.87
N ALA A 75 4.79 -19.82 -5.93
CA ALA A 75 5.60 -19.69 -4.73
C ALA A 75 5.37 -20.93 -3.86
N GLY A 76 6.27 -21.90 -3.95
CA GLY A 76 6.39 -22.93 -2.93
C GLY A 76 7.16 -22.39 -1.72
N SER A 77 7.06 -23.08 -0.58
CA SER A 77 7.80 -22.73 0.64
C SER A 77 9.33 -22.59 0.43
N ARG A 78 9.88 -23.32 -0.55
CA ARG A 78 11.28 -23.22 -0.98
C ARG A 78 11.58 -21.86 -1.62
N LEU A 79 10.71 -21.38 -2.50
CA LEU A 79 10.90 -20.10 -3.17
C LEU A 79 10.69 -18.95 -2.19
N ASP A 80 9.69 -19.04 -1.32
CA ASP A 80 9.47 -18.03 -0.28
C ASP A 80 10.72 -17.83 0.58
N LYS A 81 11.31 -18.93 1.07
CA LYS A 81 12.57 -18.86 1.83
C LYS A 81 13.73 -18.30 1.02
N HIS A 82 13.78 -18.61 -0.28
CA HIS A 82 14.82 -18.10 -1.17
C HIS A 82 14.72 -16.58 -1.35
N LEU A 83 13.53 -16.07 -1.69
CA LEU A 83 13.27 -14.65 -1.86
C LEU A 83 13.42 -13.89 -0.54
N GLU A 84 12.94 -14.45 0.57
CA GLU A 84 13.12 -13.88 1.91
C GLU A 84 14.61 -13.75 2.26
N GLY A 85 15.43 -14.76 1.94
CA GLY A 85 16.89 -14.69 2.11
C GLY A 85 17.53 -13.59 1.26
N ILE A 86 17.06 -13.41 0.02
CA ILE A 86 17.54 -12.33 -0.86
C ILE A 86 17.18 -10.96 -0.28
N ILE A 87 15.94 -10.76 0.17
CA ILE A 87 15.44 -9.51 0.75
C ILE A 87 16.22 -9.13 2.00
N LYS A 88 16.51 -10.10 2.88
CA LYS A 88 17.33 -9.88 4.08
C LYS A 88 18.73 -9.41 3.74
N GLU A 89 19.33 -9.92 2.67
CA GLU A 89 20.68 -9.50 2.27
C GLU A 89 20.77 -8.11 1.67
N ILE A 90 19.73 -7.66 0.97
CA ILE A 90 19.68 -6.28 0.44
C ILE A 90 19.21 -5.27 1.49
N ASN A 91 18.83 -5.74 2.69
CA ASN A 91 18.49 -4.93 3.86
C ASN A 91 17.40 -3.88 3.56
N ILE A 92 16.34 -4.31 2.86
CA ILE A 92 15.18 -3.46 2.57
C ILE A 92 14.42 -3.16 3.86
N VAL A 93 14.06 -1.88 4.03
CA VAL A 93 13.19 -1.44 5.12
C VAL A 93 11.80 -2.06 4.97
N GLN A 94 11.25 -2.59 6.06
CA GLN A 94 9.92 -3.19 6.06
C GLN A 94 9.09 -2.77 7.28
N THR A 95 7.77 -2.63 7.09
CA THR A 95 6.79 -2.55 8.16
C THR A 95 5.96 -3.83 8.20
N ILE A 96 5.60 -4.28 9.40
CA ILE A 96 4.86 -5.53 9.59
C ILE A 96 3.47 -5.20 10.14
N HIS A 97 2.45 -5.56 9.36
CA HIS A 97 1.04 -5.50 9.77
C HIS A 97 0.46 -6.92 9.72
N HIS A 98 -0.53 -7.18 8.87
CA HIS A 98 -1.00 -8.53 8.55
C HIS A 98 -0.02 -9.29 7.65
N GLN A 99 0.80 -8.55 6.90
CA GLN A 99 1.95 -9.07 6.15
C GLN A 99 3.07 -8.02 6.10
N PRO A 100 4.30 -8.41 5.69
CA PRO A 100 5.37 -7.44 5.46
C PRO A 100 5.06 -6.54 4.26
N PHE A 101 5.31 -5.24 4.44
CA PHE A 101 5.33 -4.22 3.40
C PHE A 101 6.75 -3.68 3.27
N TYR A 102 7.24 -3.62 2.03
CA TYR A 102 8.61 -3.20 1.72
C TYR A 102 8.64 -1.75 1.27
N TRP A 103 9.65 -1.03 1.75
CA TRP A 103 9.84 0.40 1.55
C TRP A 103 11.14 0.67 0.81
N SER A 104 11.13 1.68 -0.05
CA SER A 104 12.36 2.24 -0.58
C SER A 104 13.04 3.08 0.50
N ASN A 105 14.38 3.13 0.46
CA ASN A 105 15.15 3.82 1.48
C ASN A 105 14.85 5.32 1.45
N ASN A 106 14.53 5.89 2.61
CA ASN A 106 14.26 7.32 2.84
C ASN A 106 12.98 7.87 2.21
N THR A 107 12.01 7.03 1.85
CA THR A 107 10.71 7.52 1.34
C THR A 107 9.73 7.76 2.47
N THR A 108 9.25 8.99 2.60
CA THR A 108 8.04 9.30 3.35
C THR A 108 6.84 9.23 2.41
N LEU A 109 5.77 8.55 2.83
CA LEU A 109 4.54 8.49 2.05
C LEU A 109 3.65 9.69 2.36
N ASP A 110 3.37 10.51 1.36
CA ASP A 110 2.48 11.67 1.45
C ASP A 110 1.28 11.59 0.49
N TYR A 111 1.23 10.54 -0.34
CA TYR A 111 0.16 10.21 -1.27
C TYR A 111 -0.38 8.78 -1.05
N TYR A 112 -1.57 8.48 -1.58
CA TYR A 112 -2.10 7.12 -1.64
C TYR A 112 -2.45 6.74 -3.08
N ARG A 113 -2.34 5.45 -3.41
CA ARG A 113 -2.65 4.97 -4.76
C ARG A 113 -4.00 4.26 -4.81
N ASN A 114 -4.86 4.66 -5.73
CA ASN A 114 -6.13 3.99 -5.96
C ASN A 114 -6.02 2.92 -7.05
N ASN A 115 -7.10 2.16 -7.22
CA ASN A 115 -7.17 1.04 -8.16
C ASN A 115 -7.82 1.40 -9.51
N ASP A 116 -7.67 2.64 -9.98
CA ASP A 116 -8.35 3.11 -11.21
C ASP A 116 -7.78 2.47 -12.48
N ILE A 117 -6.46 2.33 -12.57
CA ILE A 117 -5.79 1.74 -13.74
C ILE A 117 -5.61 0.24 -13.52
N GLU A 118 -4.92 -0.13 -12.44
CA GLU A 118 -4.68 -1.52 -12.07
C GLU A 118 -5.23 -1.83 -10.68
N LYS A 119 -5.84 -3.02 -10.55
CA LYS A 119 -6.52 -3.43 -9.32
C LYS A 119 -5.58 -4.17 -8.39
N ARG A 120 -5.51 -3.69 -7.15
CA ARG A 120 -4.89 -4.37 -6.00
C ARG A 120 -5.95 -4.94 -5.07
N ASN A 121 -5.66 -6.06 -4.43
CA ASN A 121 -6.49 -6.53 -3.32
C ASN A 121 -6.31 -5.60 -2.11
N MET A 122 -7.29 -5.57 -1.20
CA MET A 122 -7.19 -4.75 0.01
C MET A 122 -5.98 -5.14 0.88
N GLU A 123 -5.62 -6.42 0.89
CA GLU A 123 -4.45 -6.93 1.61
C GLU A 123 -3.12 -6.42 1.04
N ASP A 124 -3.12 -5.93 -0.19
CA ASP A 124 -1.93 -5.42 -0.88
C ASP A 124 -1.78 -3.90 -0.76
N ILE A 125 -2.79 -3.22 -0.21
CA ILE A 125 -2.77 -1.78 0.05
C ILE A 125 -2.16 -1.58 1.44
N ALA A 126 -1.12 -0.76 1.52
CA ALA A 126 -0.44 -0.51 2.78
C ALA A 126 -1.35 0.25 3.76
N PRO A 127 -1.39 -0.11 5.05
CA PRO A 127 -2.09 0.66 6.09
C PRO A 127 -1.74 2.15 6.09
N GLU A 128 -0.51 2.50 5.75
CA GLU A 128 -0.03 3.87 5.63
C GLU A 128 -0.68 4.64 4.46
N GLU A 129 -0.97 3.97 3.32
CA GLU A 129 -1.74 4.59 2.23
C GLU A 129 -3.18 4.89 2.68
N VAL A 130 -3.80 3.95 3.40
CA VAL A 130 -5.15 4.13 3.96
C VAL A 130 -5.18 5.25 5.00
N LEU A 131 -4.13 5.40 5.80
CA LEU A 131 -4.01 6.46 6.79
C LEU A 131 -4.02 7.85 6.14
N ILE A 132 -3.32 8.02 5.01
CA ILE A 132 -3.29 9.29 4.28
C ILE A 132 -4.67 9.60 3.71
N ALA A 133 -5.34 8.61 3.10
CA ALA A 133 -6.71 8.76 2.62
C ALA A 133 -7.69 9.09 3.76
N LEU A 134 -7.51 8.50 4.94
CA LEU A 134 -8.29 8.79 6.14
C LEU A 134 -8.08 10.24 6.60
N GLN A 135 -6.83 10.70 6.66
CA GLN A 135 -6.51 12.08 7.03
C GLN A 135 -7.11 13.08 6.04
N GLU A 136 -7.05 12.80 4.74
CA GLU A 136 -7.73 13.61 3.71
C GLU A 136 -9.25 13.63 3.93
N ALA A 137 -9.88 12.47 4.17
CA ALA A 137 -11.32 12.38 4.43
C ALA A 137 -11.77 13.19 5.65
N VAL A 138 -11.01 13.11 6.76
CA VAL A 138 -11.32 13.85 8.00
C VAL A 138 -11.07 15.34 7.82
N THR A 139 -10.04 15.74 7.07
CA THR A 139 -9.76 17.16 6.74
C THR A 139 -10.91 17.78 5.96
N ASN A 140 -11.47 17.04 5.00
CA ASN A 140 -12.51 17.55 4.12
C ASN A 140 -13.88 17.66 4.81
N ASN A 141 -14.15 16.80 5.81
CA ASN A 141 -15.46 16.71 6.45
C ASN A 141 -15.50 17.29 7.88
N LEU A 142 -14.35 17.63 8.48
CA LEU A 142 -14.12 17.99 9.89
C LEU A 142 -14.47 16.89 10.92
N SER A 143 -15.51 16.10 10.63
CA SER A 143 -16.09 15.06 11.45
C SER A 143 -16.90 14.13 10.57
N ILE A 144 -16.55 12.85 10.55
CA ILE A 144 -17.22 11.85 9.72
C ILE A 144 -17.66 10.66 10.57
N GLU A 145 -18.86 10.13 10.32
CA GLU A 145 -19.31 8.91 10.99
C GLU A 145 -18.42 7.73 10.58
N GLU A 146 -18.04 6.86 11.52
CA GLU A 146 -17.11 5.76 11.25
C GLU A 146 -17.63 4.83 10.15
N ALA A 147 -18.93 4.53 10.15
CA ALA A 147 -19.55 3.69 9.11
C ALA A 147 -19.49 4.35 7.71
N GLU A 148 -19.67 5.66 7.63
CA GLU A 148 -19.54 6.41 6.38
C GLU A 148 -18.08 6.53 5.95
N LEU A 149 -17.14 6.71 6.88
CA LEU A 149 -15.71 6.72 6.62
C LEU A 149 -15.23 5.39 6.03
N LEU A 150 -15.68 4.25 6.59
CA LEU A 150 -15.35 2.93 6.07
C LEU A 150 -15.83 2.75 4.61
N ARG A 151 -17.05 3.19 4.31
CA ARG A 151 -17.61 3.16 2.94
C ARG A 151 -16.85 4.08 2.00
N TYR A 152 -16.50 5.28 2.48
CA TYR A 152 -15.71 6.25 1.72
C TYR A 152 -14.35 5.66 1.36
N LEU A 153 -13.58 5.21 2.35
CA LEU A 153 -12.25 4.62 2.14
C LEU A 153 -12.29 3.43 1.18
N ALA A 154 -13.26 2.52 1.35
CA ALA A 154 -13.41 1.38 0.44
C ALA A 154 -13.64 1.84 -1.01
N ARG A 155 -14.48 2.85 -1.24
CA ARG A 155 -14.73 3.41 -2.57
C ARG A 155 -13.49 4.12 -3.13
N THR A 156 -12.75 4.85 -2.30
CA THR A 156 -11.50 5.51 -2.67
C THR A 156 -10.48 4.53 -3.25
N PHE A 157 -10.41 3.30 -2.71
CA PHE A 157 -9.56 2.23 -3.23
C PHE A 157 -10.24 1.33 -4.28
N GLY A 158 -11.39 1.74 -4.83
CA GLY A 158 -12.06 1.04 -5.93
C GLY A 158 -12.89 -0.19 -5.52
N PHE A 159 -13.19 -0.37 -4.23
CA PHE A 159 -14.03 -1.47 -3.75
C PHE A 159 -15.49 -1.06 -3.66
N ALA A 160 -16.35 -1.75 -4.43
CA ALA A 160 -17.78 -1.46 -4.46
C ALA A 160 -18.53 -1.87 -3.16
N LYS A 161 -17.99 -2.84 -2.40
CA LYS A 161 -18.59 -3.36 -1.17
C LYS A 161 -17.53 -3.50 -0.09
N VAL A 162 -17.91 -3.16 1.14
CA VAL A 162 -17.11 -3.42 2.34
C VAL A 162 -17.39 -4.85 2.80
N GLY A 163 -16.60 -5.80 2.31
CA GLY A 163 -16.62 -7.19 2.81
C GLY A 163 -15.93 -7.31 4.17
N LYS A 164 -16.08 -8.46 4.85
CA LYS A 164 -15.48 -8.71 6.18
C LYS A 164 -13.97 -8.43 6.23
N GLN A 165 -13.23 -8.84 5.19
CA GLN A 165 -11.79 -8.61 5.10
C GLN A 165 -11.44 -7.12 4.98
N ILE A 166 -12.18 -6.39 4.13
CA ILE A 166 -11.98 -4.95 3.93
C ILE A 166 -12.32 -4.18 5.21
N ASP A 167 -13.45 -4.51 5.84
CA ASP A 167 -13.86 -3.91 7.11
C ASP A 167 -12.78 -4.08 8.19
N THR A 168 -12.27 -5.31 8.36
CA THR A 168 -11.24 -5.61 9.36
C THR A 168 -9.96 -4.79 9.12
N MET A 169 -9.51 -4.70 7.87
CA MET A 169 -8.32 -3.93 7.50
C MET A 169 -8.49 -2.42 7.70
N LEU A 170 -9.64 -1.87 7.30
CA LEU A 170 -9.91 -0.44 7.47
C LEU A 170 -10.04 -0.07 8.95
N ARG A 171 -10.74 -0.90 9.74
CA ARG A 171 -10.85 -0.71 11.20
C ARG A 171 -9.49 -0.75 11.89
N TYR A 172 -8.63 -1.69 11.48
CA TYR A 172 -7.26 -1.76 11.98
C TYR A 172 -6.49 -0.44 11.75
N VAL A 173 -6.64 0.18 10.57
CA VAL A 173 -6.02 1.48 10.27
C VAL A 173 -6.61 2.60 11.13
N ILE A 174 -7.94 2.65 11.29
CA ILE A 174 -8.61 3.64 12.13
C ILE A 174 -8.14 3.52 13.58
N ASP A 175 -8.13 2.31 14.13
CA ASP A 175 -7.70 2.07 15.51
C ASP A 175 -6.22 2.43 15.70
N THR A 176 -5.36 2.13 14.73
CA THR A 176 -3.95 2.56 14.73
C THR A 176 -3.83 4.08 14.73
N ALA A 177 -4.64 4.77 13.90
CA ALA A 177 -4.67 6.23 13.81
C ALA A 177 -5.19 6.91 15.10
N VAL A 178 -6.11 6.24 15.80
CA VAL A 178 -6.60 6.68 17.12
C VAL A 178 -5.52 6.50 18.17
N GLN A 179 -4.85 5.35 18.18
CA GLN A 179 -3.77 5.04 19.13
C GLN A 179 -2.56 5.97 18.96
N SER A 180 -2.23 6.36 17.72
CA SER A 180 -1.16 7.30 17.43
C SER A 180 -1.52 8.76 17.67
N GLY A 181 -2.78 9.06 18.05
CA GLY A 181 -3.26 10.41 18.32
C GLY A 181 -3.45 11.26 17.06
N ASN A 182 -3.47 10.66 15.87
CA ASN A 182 -3.76 11.39 14.62
C ASN A 182 -5.25 11.78 14.55
N VAL A 183 -6.13 10.91 15.05
CA VAL A 183 -7.57 11.12 15.10
C VAL A 183 -8.14 10.68 16.44
N LYS A 184 -9.35 11.14 16.77
CA LYS A 184 -10.12 10.71 17.94
C LYS A 184 -11.48 10.17 17.53
N ARG A 185 -11.95 9.17 18.28
CA ARG A 185 -13.29 8.58 18.15
C ARG A 185 -14.20 9.21 19.21
N GLU A 186 -15.28 9.86 18.77
CA GLU A 186 -16.26 10.54 19.63
C GLU A 186 -17.68 10.30 19.09
N ASN A 187 -18.55 9.66 19.88
CA ASN A 187 -19.94 9.37 19.52
C ASN A 187 -20.10 8.72 18.12
N ASP A 188 -19.35 7.64 17.86
CA ASP A 188 -19.29 6.92 16.56
C ASP A 188 -18.78 7.76 15.37
N ARG A 189 -18.15 8.91 15.65
CA ARG A 189 -17.53 9.77 14.64
C ARG A 189 -16.02 9.84 14.83
N ILE A 190 -15.32 9.97 13.71
CA ILE A 190 -13.88 10.19 13.63
C ILE A 190 -13.62 11.66 13.31
N LYS A 191 -12.76 12.30 14.12
CA LYS A 191 -12.32 13.70 14.00
C LYS A 191 -10.82 13.78 14.23
N PHE A 192 -10.17 14.89 13.87
CA PHE A 192 -8.79 15.13 14.31
C PHE A 192 -8.71 15.20 15.83
N ALA A 193 -7.62 14.67 16.39
CA ALA A 193 -7.29 14.92 17.79
C ALA A 193 -6.91 16.39 17.96
N ASP A 194 -7.44 17.04 19.00
CA ASP A 194 -7.02 18.41 19.34
C ASP A 194 -5.56 18.32 19.82
N LYS A 195 -4.66 19.07 19.18
CA LYS A 195 -3.26 19.20 19.61
C LYS A 195 -3.15 20.04 20.89
#